data_AF-A0A6N8GH19-F1
#
_entry.id   AF-A0A6N8GH19-F1
#
_cell.length_a   1.000
_cell.length_b   1.000
_cell.length_c   1.000
_cell.angle_alpha   90.00
_cell.angle_beta   90.00
_cell.angle_gamma   90.00
#
_symmetry.space_group_name_H-M   'P 1'
#
loop_
_entity.id
_entity.type
_entity.pdbx_description
1 polymer ?
#
loop_
_entity_poly.entity_id
_entity_poly.type
_entity_poly.pdbx_seq_one_letter_code
_entity_poly.pdbx_strand_id
1 'polypeptide(L)'
;MDTSIPASVPRLVDRLRRSSHPALIWYGQDGERVELSGRVLDNWAAKTANLWVDELDLQAGDVVALGDEVHWRSLAVALGTWTMGAALRPVDPSGGAPEPGDRAVAGLVDARGGLPALLGRVPSGARAVVLDRPALSLGYRGELPGGDALDYCAEVRSHADVYEGVEEPDPDGPALWGAGADGPLSHGALLPGAAARAAGREQAWGGAAAVHVPGRRMDAEHLLRVLGVLAGGRAVVVTDRPADGTDPSWASVLAAENAVAF
;
A
#
# COMPACT_ATOMS: atom_id res chain seq x y z
N MET A 1 18.73 17.64 4.32
CA MET A 1 18.12 16.51 3.59
C MET A 1 17.49 17.09 2.33
N ASP A 2 17.60 16.41 1.20
CA ASP A 2 16.94 16.82 -0.04
C ASP A 2 15.42 16.81 0.16
N THR A 3 14.80 17.98 0.04
CA THR A 3 13.35 18.19 0.22
C THR A 3 12.59 18.17 -1.10
N SER A 4 13.26 17.85 -2.22
CA SER A 4 12.59 17.72 -3.52
C SER A 4 11.60 16.56 -3.48
N ILE A 5 10.45 16.71 -4.14
CA ILE A 5 9.50 15.61 -4.29
C ILE A 5 10.14 14.56 -5.22
N PRO A 6 10.20 13.27 -4.85
CA PRO A 6 10.71 12.25 -5.77
C PRO A 6 9.88 12.19 -7.06
N ALA A 7 10.52 11.85 -8.18
CA ALA A 7 9.84 11.85 -9.49
C ALA A 7 8.90 10.65 -9.72
N SER A 8 9.10 9.55 -8.99
CA SER A 8 8.33 8.30 -9.12
C SER A 8 8.34 7.53 -7.80
N VAL A 9 7.46 6.53 -7.66
CA VAL A 9 7.44 5.63 -6.49
C VAL A 9 8.76 4.86 -6.34
N PRO A 10 9.38 4.30 -7.39
CA PRO A 10 10.74 3.74 -7.31
C PRO A 10 11.76 4.70 -6.67
N ARG A 11 11.73 5.98 -7.04
CA ARG A 11 12.63 7.00 -6.47
C ARG A 11 12.30 7.34 -5.02
N LEU A 12 11.02 7.30 -4.64
CA LEU A 12 10.59 7.44 -3.25
C LEU A 12 11.14 6.30 -2.39
N VAL A 13 10.94 5.04 -2.79
CA VAL A 13 11.38 3.89 -1.98
C VAL A 13 12.90 3.78 -1.91
N ASP A 14 13.64 4.12 -2.98
CA ASP A 14 15.11 4.24 -2.93
C ASP A 14 15.60 5.33 -1.95
N ARG A 15 14.88 6.44 -1.86
CA ARG A 15 15.17 7.47 -0.85
C ARG A 15 14.92 6.93 0.56
N LEU A 16 13.78 6.27 0.79
CA LEU A 16 13.44 5.69 2.09
C LEU A 16 14.47 4.62 2.52
N ARG A 17 14.96 3.81 1.57
CA ARG A 17 16.00 2.79 1.82
C ARG A 17 17.26 3.35 2.47
N ARG A 18 17.58 4.62 2.23
CA ARG A 18 18.76 5.32 2.77
C ARG A 18 18.50 5.99 4.12
N SER A 19 17.27 5.98 4.61
CA SER A 19 16.90 6.53 5.92
C SER A 19 17.31 5.58 7.05
N SER A 20 17.77 6.15 8.17
CA SER A 20 17.98 5.43 9.43
C SER A 20 16.73 5.33 10.29
N HIS A 21 15.61 5.95 9.86
CA HIS A 21 14.34 5.93 10.58
C HIS A 21 13.39 4.90 9.96
N PRO A 22 12.41 4.40 10.72
CA PRO A 22 11.31 3.61 10.18
C PRO A 22 10.62 4.35 9.03
N ALA A 23 10.11 3.61 8.05
CA ALA A 23 9.26 4.17 6.99
C ALA A 23 7.79 3.96 7.33
N LEU A 24 7.43 2.77 7.85
CA LEU A 24 6.05 2.38 8.13
C LEU A 24 5.94 1.75 9.52
N ILE A 25 4.96 2.20 10.28
CA ILE A 25 4.49 1.57 11.51
C ILE A 25 3.01 1.25 11.33
N TRP A 26 2.65 -0.01 11.42
CA TRP A 26 1.26 -0.46 11.36
C TRP A 26 0.86 -1.11 12.69
N TYR A 27 -0.33 -0.73 13.17
CA TYR A 27 -0.97 -1.35 14.32
C TYR A 27 -2.23 -2.10 13.89
N GLY A 28 -2.31 -3.36 14.29
CA GLY A 28 -3.47 -4.21 14.10
C GLY A 28 -4.54 -3.99 15.17
N GLN A 29 -5.80 -4.21 14.78
CA GLN A 29 -6.96 -4.27 15.67
C GLN A 29 -6.80 -5.29 16.81
N ASP A 30 -6.06 -6.37 16.58
CA ASP A 30 -5.80 -7.44 17.54
C ASP A 30 -4.52 -7.20 18.38
N GLY A 31 -3.95 -5.99 18.31
CA GLY A 31 -2.78 -5.58 19.08
C GLY A 31 -1.43 -5.90 18.44
N GLU A 32 -1.43 -6.44 17.23
CA GLU A 32 -0.21 -6.63 16.43
C GLU A 32 0.46 -5.28 16.13
N ARG A 33 1.79 -5.28 16.05
CA ARG A 33 2.60 -4.13 15.64
C ARG A 33 3.63 -4.59 14.63
N VAL A 34 3.68 -3.93 13.48
CA VAL A 34 4.71 -4.12 12.46
C VAL A 34 5.40 -2.80 12.22
N GLU A 35 6.72 -2.80 12.29
CA GLU A 35 7.56 -1.66 11.95
C GLU A 35 8.54 -2.07 10.86
N LEU A 36 8.51 -1.34 9.74
CA LEU A 36 9.39 -1.57 8.61
C LEU A 36 10.32 -0.38 8.43
N SER A 37 11.62 -0.65 8.39
CA SER A 37 12.59 0.31 7.86
C SER A 37 12.31 0.59 6.39
N GLY A 38 12.81 1.71 5.87
CA GLY A 38 12.70 2.00 4.44
C GLY A 38 13.31 0.90 3.56
N ARG A 39 14.40 0.25 4.00
CA ARG A 39 15.00 -0.87 3.28
C ARG A 39 14.08 -2.10 3.23
N VAL A 40 13.43 -2.44 4.34
CA VAL A 40 12.53 -3.59 4.37
C VAL A 40 11.28 -3.30 3.54
N LEU A 41 10.73 -2.08 3.61
CA LEU A 41 9.59 -1.67 2.79
C LEU A 41 9.91 -1.71 1.29
N ASP A 42 11.09 -1.22 0.89
CA ASP A 42 11.60 -1.30 -0.48
C ASP A 42 11.70 -2.75 -0.96
N ASN A 43 12.30 -3.64 -0.15
CA ASN A 43 12.35 -5.07 -0.46
C ASN A 43 10.95 -5.67 -0.67
N TRP A 44 9.95 -5.30 0.15
CA TRP A 44 8.58 -5.79 -0.02
C TRP A 44 7.93 -5.27 -1.30
N ALA A 45 8.14 -3.99 -1.65
CA ALA A 45 7.67 -3.42 -2.92
C ALA A 45 8.30 -4.16 -4.12
N ALA A 46 9.62 -4.39 -4.08
CA ALA A 46 10.35 -5.11 -5.12
C ALA A 46 9.88 -6.56 -5.29
N LYS A 47 9.71 -7.31 -4.18
CA LYS A 47 9.17 -8.67 -4.23
C LYS A 47 7.78 -8.72 -4.83
N THR A 48 6.93 -7.77 -4.47
CA THR A 48 5.56 -7.69 -5.00
C THR A 48 5.57 -7.38 -6.50
N ALA A 49 6.41 -6.44 -6.93
CA ALA A 49 6.59 -6.12 -8.34
C ALA A 49 7.08 -7.33 -9.16
N ASN A 50 8.07 -8.07 -8.65
CA ASN A 50 8.54 -9.32 -9.27
C ASN A 50 7.42 -10.37 -9.32
N LEU A 51 6.68 -10.58 -8.22
CA LEU A 51 5.55 -11.51 -8.19
C LEU A 51 4.47 -11.17 -9.22
N TRP A 52 4.15 -9.89 -9.40
CA TRP A 52 3.20 -9.45 -10.43
C TRP A 52 3.65 -9.78 -11.85
N VAL A 53 4.93 -9.64 -12.14
CA VAL A 53 5.48 -9.97 -13.45
C VAL A 53 5.58 -11.48 -13.64
N ASP A 54 6.18 -12.18 -12.67
CA ASP A 54 6.55 -13.59 -12.78
C ASP A 54 5.35 -14.54 -12.71
N GLU A 55 4.38 -14.26 -11.82
CA GLU A 55 3.27 -15.19 -11.54
C GLU A 55 1.95 -14.79 -12.23
N LEU A 56 1.80 -13.50 -12.59
CA LEU A 56 0.56 -12.97 -13.15
C LEU A 56 0.73 -12.37 -14.56
N ASP A 57 1.94 -12.33 -15.10
CA ASP A 57 2.27 -11.70 -16.38
C ASP A 57 1.76 -10.25 -16.47
N LEU A 58 1.75 -9.51 -15.35
CA LEU A 58 1.33 -8.11 -15.36
C LEU A 58 2.37 -7.23 -16.06
N GLN A 59 1.86 -6.22 -16.76
CA GLN A 59 2.66 -5.24 -17.48
C GLN A 59 2.40 -3.82 -16.95
N ALA A 60 3.30 -2.89 -17.26
CA ALA A 60 3.05 -1.48 -16.98
C ALA A 60 1.72 -1.03 -17.63
N GLY A 61 0.93 -0.25 -16.88
CA GLY A 61 -0.41 0.17 -17.27
C GLY A 61 -1.54 -0.83 -16.96
N ASP A 62 -1.26 -2.10 -16.66
CA ASP A 62 -2.28 -3.03 -16.15
C ASP A 62 -2.84 -2.53 -14.81
N VAL A 63 -4.08 -2.91 -14.48
CA VAL A 63 -4.74 -2.47 -13.24
C VAL A 63 -4.82 -3.60 -12.23
N VAL A 64 -4.36 -3.32 -11.01
CA VAL A 64 -4.54 -4.17 -9.82
C VAL A 64 -5.65 -3.58 -8.95
N ALA A 65 -6.76 -4.28 -8.84
CA ALA A 65 -7.80 -3.99 -7.87
C ALA A 65 -7.37 -4.49 -6.49
N LEU A 66 -7.39 -3.62 -5.49
CA LEU A 66 -6.96 -3.94 -4.12
C LEU A 66 -8.08 -3.61 -3.14
N GLY A 67 -8.48 -4.61 -2.34
CA GLY A 67 -9.35 -4.40 -1.18
C GLY A 67 -8.73 -3.38 -0.25
N ASP A 68 -9.48 -2.34 0.09
CA ASP A 68 -8.93 -1.16 0.74
C ASP A 68 -8.90 -1.22 2.27
N GLU A 69 -8.78 -2.41 2.83
CA GLU A 69 -8.44 -2.58 4.24
C GLU A 69 -7.02 -2.06 4.53
N VAL A 70 -6.89 -1.26 5.60
CA VAL A 70 -5.60 -0.69 6.04
C VAL A 70 -4.72 -1.79 6.62
N HIS A 71 -3.69 -2.20 5.89
CA HIS A 71 -2.74 -3.19 6.38
C HIS A 71 -1.36 -2.93 5.77
N TRP A 72 -0.29 -3.26 6.51
CA TRP A 72 1.07 -3.04 6.02
C TRP A 72 1.34 -3.78 4.70
N ARG A 73 0.77 -4.99 4.53
CA ARG A 73 0.83 -5.74 3.25
C ARG A 73 0.05 -5.06 2.13
N SER A 74 -1.12 -4.48 2.42
CA SER A 74 -1.87 -3.74 1.40
C SER A 74 -1.04 -2.55 0.88
N LEU A 75 -0.33 -1.86 1.78
CA LEU A 75 0.59 -0.79 1.37
C LEU A 75 1.81 -1.33 0.59
N ALA A 76 2.36 -2.48 0.97
CA ALA A 76 3.41 -3.14 0.19
C ALA A 76 2.94 -3.51 -1.23
N VAL A 77 1.71 -4.03 -1.36
CA VAL A 77 1.08 -4.29 -2.66
C VAL A 77 0.94 -3.01 -3.46
N ALA A 78 0.40 -1.94 -2.88
CA ALA A 78 0.27 -0.65 -3.55
C ALA A 78 1.62 -0.13 -4.08
N LEU A 79 2.66 -0.14 -3.24
CA LEU A 79 4.00 0.28 -3.62
C LEU A 79 4.61 -0.62 -4.72
N GLY A 80 4.44 -1.94 -4.63
CA GLY A 80 4.91 -2.87 -5.66
C GLY A 80 4.21 -2.67 -7.00
N THR A 81 2.89 -2.49 -6.99
CA THR A 81 2.09 -2.18 -8.18
C THR A 81 2.61 -0.93 -8.88
N TRP A 82 2.85 0.16 -8.14
CA TRP A 82 3.40 1.38 -8.73
C TRP A 82 4.87 1.23 -9.15
N THR A 83 5.65 0.40 -8.45
CA THR A 83 7.07 0.18 -8.76
C THR A 83 7.26 -0.45 -10.14
N MET A 84 6.38 -1.37 -10.54
CA MET A 84 6.38 -1.97 -11.88
C MET A 84 5.63 -1.15 -12.95
N GLY A 85 5.12 0.03 -12.60
CA GLY A 85 4.36 0.90 -13.52
C GLY A 85 2.90 0.50 -13.75
N ALA A 86 2.36 -0.44 -13.00
CA ALA A 86 0.93 -0.76 -13.02
C ALA A 86 0.11 0.29 -12.25
N ALA A 87 -1.19 0.32 -12.52
CA ALA A 87 -2.16 1.16 -11.84
C ALA A 87 -2.82 0.42 -10.68
N LEU A 88 -3.10 1.14 -9.60
CA LEU A 88 -3.84 0.63 -8.45
C LEU A 88 -5.28 1.15 -8.45
N ARG A 89 -6.24 0.27 -8.17
CA ARG A 89 -7.64 0.62 -7.92
C ARG A 89 -8.04 0.15 -6.52
N PRO A 90 -8.14 1.05 -5.52
CA PRO A 90 -8.74 0.70 -4.23
C PRO A 90 -10.21 0.34 -4.42
N VAL A 91 -10.65 -0.77 -3.84
CA VAL A 91 -12.02 -1.29 -3.93
C VAL A 91 -12.57 -1.52 -2.54
N ASP A 92 -13.80 -1.06 -2.29
CA ASP A 92 -14.52 -1.39 -1.06
C ASP A 92 -14.72 -2.92 -0.99
N PRO A 93 -14.14 -3.62 -0.01
CA PRO A 93 -14.23 -5.08 0.09
C PRO A 93 -15.65 -5.57 0.41
N SER A 94 -16.53 -4.70 0.95
CA SER A 94 -17.87 -5.03 1.41
C SER A 94 -18.98 -4.77 0.37
N GLY A 95 -18.75 -3.83 -0.56
CA GLY A 95 -19.76 -3.40 -1.51
C GLY A 95 -19.25 -3.04 -2.91
N GLY A 96 -17.96 -2.81 -3.07
CA GLY A 96 -17.33 -2.53 -4.34
C GLY A 96 -17.17 -3.78 -5.21
N ALA A 97 -16.76 -3.57 -6.45
CA ALA A 97 -16.36 -4.63 -7.34
C ALA A 97 -15.13 -4.18 -8.15
N PRO A 98 -14.21 -5.10 -8.48
CA PRO A 98 -13.25 -4.89 -9.54
C PRO A 98 -13.97 -4.58 -10.86
N GLU A 99 -13.33 -3.80 -11.73
CA GLU A 99 -13.87 -3.41 -13.02
C GLU A 99 -13.46 -4.39 -14.13
N PRO A 100 -14.26 -4.52 -15.21
CA PRO A 100 -13.82 -5.23 -16.39
C PRO A 100 -12.49 -4.66 -16.92
N GLY A 101 -11.51 -5.54 -17.11
CA GLY A 101 -10.16 -5.17 -17.57
C GLY A 101 -9.13 -5.03 -16.45
N ASP A 102 -9.52 -5.02 -15.17
CA ASP A 102 -8.57 -5.24 -14.08
C ASP A 102 -7.92 -6.62 -14.24
N ARG A 103 -6.62 -6.74 -14.03
CA ARG A 103 -5.82 -7.94 -14.31
C ARG A 103 -5.50 -8.76 -13.06
N ALA A 104 -5.55 -8.14 -11.89
CA ALA A 104 -5.42 -8.80 -10.61
C ALA A 104 -6.41 -8.22 -9.61
N VAL A 105 -6.91 -9.09 -8.72
CA VAL A 105 -7.78 -8.69 -7.60
C VAL A 105 -7.18 -9.21 -6.31
N ALA A 106 -6.56 -8.31 -5.55
CA ALA A 106 -5.93 -8.59 -4.27
C ALA A 106 -6.87 -8.26 -3.12
N GLY A 107 -7.05 -9.19 -2.17
CA GLY A 107 -7.94 -9.00 -1.02
C GLY A 107 -7.34 -9.54 0.28
N LEU A 108 -7.46 -8.75 1.34
CA LEU A 108 -7.05 -9.16 2.69
C LEU A 108 -8.14 -10.03 3.33
N VAL A 109 -7.76 -11.20 3.84
CA VAL A 109 -8.63 -12.05 4.65
C VAL A 109 -9.20 -11.22 5.82
N ASP A 110 -10.48 -11.40 6.15
CA ASP A 110 -11.10 -10.68 7.25
C ASP A 110 -10.60 -11.17 8.63
N ALA A 111 -10.96 -10.44 9.69
CA ALA A 111 -10.56 -10.78 11.06
C ALA A 111 -11.08 -12.14 11.56
N ARG A 112 -12.05 -12.74 10.86
CA ARG A 112 -12.66 -14.04 11.17
C ARG A 112 -12.10 -15.15 10.28
N GLY A 113 -11.13 -14.86 9.41
CA GLY A 113 -10.54 -15.81 8.48
C GLY A 113 -11.32 -15.98 7.17
N GLY A 114 -12.35 -15.16 6.95
CA GLY A 114 -13.18 -15.18 5.74
C GLY A 114 -12.53 -14.47 4.56
N LEU A 115 -12.70 -15.01 3.36
CA LEU A 115 -12.30 -14.33 2.13
C LEU A 115 -13.23 -13.13 1.87
N PRO A 116 -12.68 -11.95 1.56
CA PRO A 116 -13.50 -10.77 1.29
C PRO A 116 -14.30 -10.91 -0.02
N ALA A 117 -15.46 -10.26 -0.10
CA ALA A 117 -16.43 -10.47 -1.16
C ALA A 117 -15.90 -10.11 -2.57
N LEU A 118 -14.95 -9.18 -2.67
CA LEU A 118 -14.32 -8.83 -3.95
C LEU A 118 -13.64 -10.02 -4.64
N LEU A 119 -13.09 -10.97 -3.88
CA LEU A 119 -12.42 -12.15 -4.43
C LEU A 119 -13.41 -13.16 -5.05
N GLY A 120 -14.70 -13.04 -4.74
CA GLY A 120 -15.76 -13.79 -5.42
C GLY A 120 -16.27 -13.11 -6.71
N ARG A 121 -15.71 -11.94 -7.07
CA ARG A 121 -16.15 -11.10 -8.20
C ARG A 121 -14.99 -10.80 -9.16
N VAL A 122 -14.03 -11.72 -9.25
CA VAL A 122 -12.84 -11.57 -10.09
C VAL A 122 -13.25 -11.56 -11.57
N PRO A 123 -12.89 -10.53 -12.36
CA PRO A 123 -13.20 -10.46 -13.78
C PRO A 123 -12.58 -11.61 -14.57
N SER A 124 -13.18 -11.93 -15.72
CA SER A 124 -12.60 -12.93 -16.63
C SER A 124 -11.21 -12.49 -17.11
N GLY A 125 -10.23 -13.39 -17.04
CA GLY A 125 -8.84 -13.09 -17.39
C GLY A 125 -8.04 -12.38 -16.30
N ALA A 126 -8.65 -12.11 -15.14
CA ALA A 126 -7.96 -11.60 -13.96
C ALA A 126 -7.63 -12.72 -12.98
N ARG A 127 -6.59 -12.51 -12.16
CA ARG A 127 -6.18 -13.46 -11.12
C ARG A 127 -6.60 -12.99 -9.73
N ALA A 128 -7.16 -13.89 -8.94
CA ALA A 128 -7.44 -13.63 -7.52
C ALA A 128 -6.16 -13.77 -6.70
N VAL A 129 -5.91 -12.84 -5.78
CA VAL A 129 -4.73 -12.85 -4.91
C VAL A 129 -5.17 -12.69 -3.46
N VAL A 130 -4.90 -13.71 -2.65
CA VAL A 130 -5.28 -13.74 -1.23
C VAL A 130 -4.13 -13.23 -0.38
N LEU A 131 -4.39 -12.20 0.42
CA LEU A 131 -3.47 -11.72 1.44
C LEU A 131 -3.95 -12.23 2.79
N ASP A 132 -3.19 -13.10 3.43
CA ASP A 132 -3.53 -13.53 4.79
C ASP A 132 -3.33 -12.39 5.81
N ARG A 133 -4.22 -12.28 6.78
CA ARG A 133 -4.25 -11.15 7.73
C ARG A 133 -3.14 -11.16 8.77
N PRO A 134 -2.87 -12.27 9.51
CA PRO A 134 -1.91 -12.25 10.60
C PRO A 134 -0.57 -11.66 10.16
N ALA A 135 -0.03 -10.74 10.94
CA ALA A 135 1.02 -9.83 10.52
C ALA A 135 2.28 -10.53 9.99
N LEU A 136 2.58 -11.73 10.50
CA LEU A 136 3.75 -12.53 10.13
C LEU A 136 3.39 -13.82 9.38
N SER A 137 2.14 -13.97 8.93
CA SER A 137 1.71 -15.14 8.15
C SER A 137 2.67 -15.47 7.00
N LEU A 138 2.96 -16.77 6.88
CA LEU A 138 3.75 -17.38 5.81
C LEU A 138 2.88 -17.98 4.70
N GLY A 139 1.56 -17.86 4.80
CA GLY A 139 0.61 -18.45 3.86
C GLY A 139 -0.78 -18.56 4.49
N TYR A 140 -1.80 -18.38 3.68
CA TYR A 140 -3.19 -18.56 4.07
C TYR A 140 -3.47 -20.03 4.39
N ARG A 141 -4.07 -20.28 5.56
CA ARG A 141 -4.37 -21.65 6.03
C ARG A 141 -5.78 -22.12 5.67
N GLY A 142 -6.60 -21.24 5.10
CA GLY A 142 -7.92 -21.61 4.59
C GLY A 142 -7.86 -22.15 3.17
N GLU A 143 -9.02 -22.42 2.60
CA GLU A 143 -9.14 -22.80 1.20
C GLU A 143 -9.07 -21.55 0.32
N LEU A 144 -8.13 -21.52 -0.62
CA LEU A 144 -8.07 -20.46 -1.62
C LEU A 144 -9.37 -20.44 -2.45
N PRO A 145 -9.76 -19.28 -3.01
CA PRO A 145 -10.75 -19.26 -4.07
C PRO A 145 -10.36 -20.29 -5.13
N GLY A 146 -11.31 -21.13 -5.57
CA GLY A 146 -11.03 -22.14 -6.59
C GLY A 146 -10.49 -21.52 -7.89
N GLY A 147 -9.94 -22.36 -8.76
CA GLY A 147 -9.27 -21.91 -9.98
C GLY A 147 -7.77 -21.72 -9.74
N ASP A 148 -7.24 -20.60 -10.19
CA ASP A 148 -5.81 -20.26 -10.20
C ASP A 148 -5.47 -19.12 -9.23
N ALA A 149 -6.23 -19.01 -8.13
CA ALA A 149 -5.97 -18.01 -7.09
C ALA A 149 -4.57 -18.18 -6.48
N LEU A 150 -3.92 -17.06 -6.20
CA LEU A 150 -2.57 -17.00 -5.64
C LEU A 150 -2.63 -16.70 -4.13
N ASP A 151 -1.81 -17.41 -3.34
CA ASP A 151 -1.51 -17.03 -1.96
C ASP A 151 -0.31 -16.08 -1.93
N TYR A 152 -0.58 -14.79 -1.74
CA TYR A 152 0.48 -13.78 -1.70
C TYR A 152 1.50 -14.06 -0.59
N CYS A 153 1.05 -14.51 0.58
CA CYS A 153 1.93 -14.71 1.73
C CYS A 153 2.88 -15.90 1.55
N ALA A 154 2.44 -16.93 0.83
CA ALA A 154 3.27 -18.09 0.49
C ALA A 154 4.33 -17.74 -0.56
N GLU A 155 3.94 -17.01 -1.61
CA GLU A 155 4.79 -16.82 -2.79
C GLU A 155 5.76 -15.65 -2.67
N VAL A 156 5.30 -14.49 -2.20
CA VAL A 156 6.06 -13.21 -2.28
C VAL A 156 7.49 -13.29 -1.73
N ARG A 157 7.74 -14.12 -0.72
CA ARG A 157 9.04 -14.19 -0.05
C ARG A 157 10.14 -14.82 -0.92
N SER A 158 9.77 -15.63 -1.90
CA SER A 158 10.70 -16.31 -2.81
C SER A 158 11.30 -15.36 -3.85
N HIS A 159 10.59 -14.27 -4.19
CA HIS A 159 11.04 -13.30 -5.20
C HIS A 159 12.20 -12.44 -4.71
N ALA A 160 12.92 -11.82 -5.64
CA ALA A 160 14.12 -11.02 -5.34
C ALA A 160 13.80 -9.73 -4.56
N ASP A 161 14.78 -9.28 -3.77
CA ASP A 161 14.76 -8.02 -3.00
C ASP A 161 15.02 -6.77 -3.87
N VAL A 162 15.18 -6.96 -5.18
CA VAL A 162 15.41 -5.92 -6.18
C VAL A 162 14.50 -6.21 -7.35
N TYR A 163 13.81 -5.18 -7.83
CA TYR A 163 13.06 -5.24 -9.07
C TYR A 163 13.92 -4.60 -10.17
N GLU A 164 14.30 -5.40 -11.17
CA GLU A 164 15.17 -4.98 -12.29
C GLU A 164 14.36 -4.67 -13.56
N GLY A 165 13.10 -4.22 -13.40
CA GLY A 165 12.26 -3.79 -14.53
C GLY A 165 13.00 -2.84 -15.47
N VAL A 166 12.82 -3.05 -16.78
CA VAL A 166 13.68 -2.44 -17.82
C VAL A 166 13.46 -0.93 -17.95
N GLU A 167 12.30 -0.43 -17.54
CA GLU A 167 11.88 0.97 -17.71
C GLU A 167 11.29 1.54 -16.42
N GLU A 168 11.51 2.84 -16.18
CA GLU A 168 10.76 3.57 -15.15
C GLU A 168 9.28 3.66 -15.55
N PRO A 169 8.35 3.74 -14.58
CA PRO A 169 6.94 3.95 -14.87
C PRO A 169 6.72 5.17 -15.80
N ASP A 170 5.92 4.99 -16.86
CA ASP A 170 5.53 6.08 -17.75
C ASP A 170 4.83 7.19 -16.94
N PRO A 171 5.37 8.42 -16.87
CA PRO A 171 4.81 9.50 -16.07
C PRO A 171 3.40 9.91 -16.50
N ASP A 172 3.02 9.67 -17.77
CA ASP A 172 1.69 9.96 -18.29
C ASP A 172 0.73 8.75 -18.17
N GLY A 173 1.27 7.56 -17.84
CA GLY A 173 0.52 6.33 -17.62
C GLY A 173 -0.30 6.34 -16.31
N PRO A 174 -1.37 5.53 -16.22
CA PRO A 174 -2.26 5.51 -15.05
C PRO A 174 -1.55 4.91 -13.83
N ALA A 175 -1.75 5.53 -12.66
CA ALA A 175 -1.18 5.06 -11.39
C ALA A 175 -2.23 4.79 -10.32
N LEU A 176 -3.19 5.70 -10.11
CA LEU A 176 -4.14 5.58 -9.00
C LEU A 176 -5.54 6.00 -9.41
N TRP A 177 -6.47 5.05 -9.40
CA TRP A 177 -7.88 5.28 -9.62
C TRP A 177 -8.56 5.84 -8.36
N GLY A 178 -9.63 6.63 -8.57
CA GLY A 178 -10.43 7.21 -7.48
C GLY A 178 -9.88 8.50 -6.86
N ALA A 179 -8.69 8.97 -7.28
CA ALA A 179 -8.12 10.24 -6.85
C ALA A 179 -8.39 11.42 -7.81
N GLY A 180 -8.68 11.16 -9.09
CA GLY A 180 -8.99 12.17 -10.09
C GLY A 180 -10.49 12.41 -10.26
N ALA A 181 -10.87 13.58 -10.79
CA ALA A 181 -12.28 13.92 -11.07
C ALA A 181 -12.87 13.08 -12.22
N ASP A 182 -12.06 12.79 -13.26
CA ASP A 182 -12.51 12.16 -14.51
C ASP A 182 -11.63 10.95 -14.93
N GLY A 183 -10.89 10.33 -13.99
CA GLY A 183 -9.99 9.21 -14.32
C GLY A 183 -8.91 8.95 -13.27
N PRO A 184 -7.94 8.08 -13.58
CA PRO A 184 -6.81 7.84 -12.69
C PRO A 184 -5.86 9.03 -12.66
N LEU A 185 -5.19 9.26 -11.53
CA LEU A 185 -3.97 10.06 -11.50
C LEU A 185 -2.86 9.31 -12.23
N SER A 186 -2.03 10.04 -12.96
CA SER A 186 -0.86 9.46 -13.63
C SER A 186 0.30 9.22 -12.66
N HIS A 187 1.29 8.41 -13.05
CA HIS A 187 2.49 8.16 -12.23
C HIS A 187 3.24 9.45 -11.92
N GLY A 188 3.36 10.36 -12.90
CA GLY A 188 4.01 11.65 -12.73
C GLY A 188 3.23 12.62 -11.83
N ALA A 189 1.90 12.45 -11.73
CA ALA A 189 1.04 13.26 -10.87
C ALA A 189 0.90 12.71 -9.44
N LEU A 190 1.27 11.45 -9.20
CA LEU A 190 1.03 10.75 -7.93
C LEU A 190 1.74 11.43 -6.75
N LEU A 191 3.06 11.64 -6.84
CA LEU A 191 3.82 12.26 -5.74
C LEU A 191 3.61 13.78 -5.62
N PRO A 192 3.41 14.56 -6.70
CA PRO A 192 2.92 15.93 -6.59
C PRO A 192 1.55 16.04 -5.90
N GLY A 193 0.61 15.14 -6.24
CA GLY A 193 -0.70 15.05 -5.58
C GLY A 193 -0.57 14.73 -4.10
N ALA A 194 0.30 13.79 -3.74
CA ALA A 194 0.61 13.43 -2.37
C ALA A 194 1.24 14.59 -1.58
N ALA A 195 2.20 15.30 -2.18
CA ALA A 195 2.81 16.48 -1.59
C ALA A 195 1.78 17.60 -1.35
N ALA A 196 0.82 17.78 -2.25
CA ALA A 196 -0.25 18.76 -2.06
C ALA A 196 -1.15 18.46 -0.85
N ARG A 197 -1.31 17.18 -0.46
CA ARG A 197 -2.03 16.80 0.77
C ARG A 197 -1.24 17.12 2.04
N ALA A 198 0.09 17.01 1.96
CA ALA A 198 1.01 17.29 3.06
C ALA A 198 1.29 18.80 3.22
N ALA A 199 1.15 19.58 2.15
CA ALA A 199 1.52 20.99 2.10
C ALA A 199 0.87 21.83 3.22
N GLY A 200 1.70 22.58 3.94
CA GLY A 200 1.30 23.46 5.03
C GLY A 200 1.18 22.76 6.39
N ARG A 201 1.34 21.42 6.44
CA ARG A 201 1.29 20.63 7.67
C ARG A 201 2.68 20.38 8.26
N GLU A 202 3.73 20.63 7.49
CA GLU A 202 5.12 20.33 7.87
C GLU A 202 5.54 21.09 9.14
N GLN A 203 5.05 22.32 9.31
CA GLN A 203 5.30 23.11 10.51
C GLN A 203 4.54 22.55 11.72
N ALA A 204 3.31 22.07 11.52
CA ALA A 204 2.53 21.43 12.57
C ALA A 204 3.15 20.09 13.01
N TRP A 205 3.80 19.37 12.09
CA TRP A 205 4.50 18.13 12.42
C TRP A 205 5.79 18.35 13.20
N GLY A 206 6.45 19.51 13.03
CA GLY A 206 7.64 19.90 13.78
C GLY A 206 8.72 18.81 13.78
N GLY A 207 9.20 18.46 14.98
CA GLY A 207 10.22 17.43 15.21
C GLY A 207 9.67 16.02 15.47
N ALA A 208 8.41 15.75 15.16
CA ALA A 208 7.83 14.42 15.29
C ALA A 208 8.59 13.40 14.41
N ALA A 209 8.82 12.21 14.95
CA ALA A 209 9.49 11.13 14.24
C ALA A 209 8.56 10.47 13.21
N ALA A 210 7.26 10.48 13.50
CA ALA A 210 6.25 9.86 12.67
C ALA A 210 5.00 10.72 12.52
N VAL A 211 4.20 10.45 11.49
CA VAL A 211 2.89 11.09 11.27
C VAL A 211 1.84 10.00 11.15
N HIS A 212 0.82 10.07 11.99
CA HIS A 212 -0.34 9.20 11.94
C HIS A 212 -1.33 9.69 10.90
N VAL A 213 -1.57 8.85 9.88
CA VAL A 213 -2.58 9.10 8.84
C VAL A 213 -3.87 8.39 9.25
N PRO A 214 -4.90 9.11 9.72
CA PRO A 214 -6.14 8.49 10.14
C PRO A 214 -6.97 8.03 8.93
N GLY A 215 -7.78 7.01 9.16
CA GLY A 215 -8.70 6.47 8.15
C GLY A 215 -8.86 4.97 8.30
N ARG A 216 -10.09 4.51 8.16
CA ARG A 216 -10.45 3.10 8.27
C ARG A 216 -10.30 2.33 6.95
N ARG A 217 -10.00 3.04 5.87
CA ARG A 217 -9.86 2.52 4.51
C ARG A 217 -8.65 3.15 3.84
N MET A 218 -7.92 2.34 3.10
CA MET A 218 -6.78 2.69 2.27
C MET A 218 -7.28 3.10 0.87
N ASP A 219 -8.25 4.02 0.84
CA ASP A 219 -8.74 4.61 -0.39
C ASP A 219 -7.68 5.52 -1.04
N ALA A 220 -8.01 6.07 -2.21
CA ALA A 220 -7.07 6.89 -2.97
C ALA A 220 -6.58 8.13 -2.18
N GLU A 221 -7.45 8.75 -1.38
CA GLU A 221 -7.09 9.92 -0.58
C GLU A 221 -6.21 9.55 0.63
N HIS A 222 -6.49 8.41 1.28
CA HIS A 222 -5.63 7.88 2.33
C HIS A 222 -4.24 7.53 1.80
N LEU A 223 -4.15 6.87 0.64
CA LEU A 223 -2.89 6.55 -0.02
C LEU A 223 -2.07 7.81 -0.37
N LEU A 224 -2.71 8.86 -0.88
CA LEU A 224 -2.03 10.13 -1.17
C LEU A 224 -1.48 10.79 0.11
N ARG A 225 -2.21 10.73 1.22
CA ARG A 225 -1.72 11.23 2.53
C ARG A 225 -0.53 10.41 3.03
N VAL A 226 -0.60 9.07 2.93
CA VAL A 226 0.51 8.17 3.26
C VAL A 226 1.75 8.50 2.44
N LEU A 227 1.61 8.59 1.11
CA LEU A 227 2.70 8.96 0.21
C LEU A 227 3.27 10.35 0.53
N GLY A 228 2.43 11.30 0.94
CA GLY A 228 2.86 12.65 1.32
C GLY A 228 3.77 12.65 2.54
N VAL A 229 3.43 11.87 3.57
CA VAL A 229 4.28 11.67 4.75
C VAL A 229 5.61 11.04 4.37
N LEU A 230 5.57 9.96 3.58
CA LEU A 230 6.77 9.23 3.15
C LEU A 230 7.69 10.11 2.28
N ALA A 231 7.13 10.88 1.34
CA ALA A 231 7.88 11.81 0.50
C ALA A 231 8.52 12.95 1.30
N GLY A 232 7.87 13.37 2.40
CA GLY A 232 8.41 14.29 3.39
C GLY A 232 9.51 13.69 4.30
N GLY A 233 9.86 12.41 4.11
CA GLY A 233 10.95 11.73 4.81
C GLY A 233 10.63 11.32 6.26
N ARG A 234 9.35 11.27 6.64
CA ARG A 234 8.90 10.86 7.97
C ARG A 234 8.32 9.45 7.96
N ALA A 235 8.37 8.77 9.10
CA ALA A 235 7.66 7.51 9.27
C ALA A 235 6.15 7.75 9.20
N VAL A 236 5.42 6.85 8.55
CA VAL A 236 3.95 6.87 8.55
C VAL A 236 3.42 5.88 9.59
N VAL A 237 2.46 6.30 10.40
CA VAL A 237 1.71 5.42 11.30
C VAL A 237 0.31 5.23 10.73
N VAL A 238 -0.09 3.98 10.54
CA VAL A 238 -1.44 3.60 10.06
C VAL A 238 -2.00 2.46 10.90
N THR A 239 -3.32 2.31 10.92
CA THR A 239 -4.01 1.36 11.80
C THR A 239 -5.31 0.89 11.19
N ASP A 240 -5.66 -0.39 11.35
CA ASP A 240 -7.01 -0.90 11.08
C ASP A 240 -7.90 -0.93 12.33
N ARG A 241 -7.39 -0.41 13.45
CA ARG A 241 -8.18 -0.28 14.69
C ARG A 241 -9.43 0.59 14.43
N PRO A 242 -10.59 0.25 15.02
CA PRO A 242 -11.81 1.05 14.91
C PRO A 242 -11.67 2.46 15.52
N ALA A 243 -10.70 2.63 16.41
CA ALA A 243 -10.42 3.83 17.16
C ALA A 243 -9.39 4.70 16.43
N ASP A 244 -9.86 5.64 15.61
CA ASP A 244 -9.03 6.75 15.16
C ASP A 244 -8.65 7.63 16.36
N GLY A 245 -7.44 8.23 16.34
CA GLY A 245 -7.00 9.51 16.95
C GLY A 245 -7.49 9.96 18.34
N THR A 246 -8.81 9.91 18.55
CA THR A 246 -9.59 10.38 19.69
C THR A 246 -9.79 9.35 20.81
N ASP A 247 -9.52 8.07 20.56
CA ASP A 247 -9.53 7.08 21.64
C ASP A 247 -8.34 7.33 22.58
N PRO A 248 -8.56 7.45 23.91
CA PRO A 248 -7.47 7.63 24.87
C PRO A 248 -6.38 6.54 24.78
N SER A 249 -6.74 5.33 24.35
CA SER A 249 -5.80 4.23 24.11
C SER A 249 -4.90 4.44 22.89
N TRP A 250 -5.30 5.30 21.95
CA TRP A 250 -4.49 5.67 20.79
C TRP A 250 -3.53 6.83 21.10
N ALA A 251 -3.90 7.73 22.00
CA ALA A 251 -3.03 8.82 22.43
C ALA A 251 -1.71 8.33 23.04
N SER A 252 -1.75 7.23 23.80
CA SER A 252 -0.53 6.61 24.34
C SER A 252 0.34 5.97 23.26
N VAL A 253 -0.26 5.40 22.22
CA VAL A 253 0.47 4.86 21.05
C VAL A 253 1.16 6.00 20.31
N LEU A 254 0.46 7.08 19.99
CA LEU A 254 1.05 8.24 19.31
C LEU A 254 2.19 8.86 20.12
N ALA A 255 2.02 8.98 21.44
CA ALA A 255 3.08 9.47 22.30
C ALA A 255 4.33 8.55 22.30
N ALA A 256 4.13 7.23 22.34
CA ALA A 256 5.22 6.25 22.31
C ALA A 256 6.01 6.28 20.99
N GLU A 257 5.32 6.49 19.87
CA GLU A 257 5.93 6.59 18.54
C GLU A 257 6.49 7.99 18.22
N ASN A 258 6.40 8.94 19.16
CA ASN A 258 6.67 10.37 18.91
C ASN A 258 5.96 10.83 17.62
N ALA A 259 4.69 10.46 17.51
CA ALA A 259 3.84 10.65 16.34
C ALA A 259 2.85 11.79 16.57
N VAL A 260 2.58 12.52 15.49
CA VAL A 260 1.57 13.58 15.42
C VAL A 260 0.50 13.21 14.40
N ALA A 261 -0.70 13.77 14.51
CA ALA A 261 -1.73 13.56 13.51
C ALA A 261 -1.37 14.25 12.18
N PHE A 262 -1.79 13.65 11.06
CA PHE A 262 -1.66 14.21 9.72
C PHE A 262 -2.30 15.57 9.60
#